data_AF-A0A852T2E2-F1
#
_entry.id   AF-A0A852T2E2-F1
#
_cell.length_a   1.000
_cell.length_b   1.000
_cell.length_c   1.000
_cell.angle_alpha   90.00
_cell.angle_beta   90.00
_cell.angle_gamma   90.00
#
_symmetry.space_group_name_H-M   'P 1'
#
loop_
_entity.id
_entity.type
_entity.pdbx_description
1 polymer ?
#
loop_
_entity_poly.entity_id
_entity_poly.type
_entity_poly.pdbx_seq_one_letter_code
_entity_poly.pdbx_strand_id
1 'polypeptide(L)'
;MTIDESAPTLRHPGFDASSAARWHRALPDHLAVLLRNAHADEQEALGPHLRAAYLLTRQVISALLRAGYPARLLAAELAVRSETIRTRAQAGWMLLGDIAALAGIDEDELARRCVADGAVVEDGRLHSDDLARILSAPATTRDGR
;
A
#
# COMPACT_ATOMS: atom_id res chain seq x y z
N MET A 1 -8.97 -2.09 -36.50
CA MET A 1 -7.69 -2.60 -35.96
C MET A 1 -6.64 -1.59 -36.36
N THR A 2 -5.90 -0.91 -35.50
CA THR A 2 -5.58 -1.11 -34.08
C THR A 2 -5.07 0.26 -33.60
N ILE A 3 -5.63 0.85 -32.54
CA ILE A 3 -5.08 2.08 -31.97
C ILE A 3 -4.15 1.68 -30.83
N ASP A 4 -2.92 2.14 -30.98
CA ASP A 4 -1.71 1.93 -30.20
C ASP A 4 -1.85 2.43 -28.75
N GLU A 5 -1.48 1.56 -27.80
CA GLU A 5 -1.53 1.81 -26.36
C GLU A 5 -0.38 2.73 -25.93
N SER A 6 -0.56 4.04 -26.07
CA SER A 6 0.31 5.03 -25.43
C SER A 6 -0.09 5.21 -23.96
N ALA A 7 0.40 4.34 -23.08
CA ALA A 7 0.37 4.59 -21.64
C ALA A 7 1.35 5.73 -21.30
N PRO A 8 0.94 6.77 -20.54
CA PRO A 8 1.87 7.80 -20.09
C PRO A 8 2.81 7.20 -19.03
N THR A 9 4.06 6.95 -19.41
CA THR A 9 5.12 6.62 -18.48
C THR A 9 5.46 7.84 -17.63
N LEU A 10 5.01 7.85 -16.38
CA LEU A 10 5.62 8.66 -15.33
C LEU A 10 7.03 8.11 -15.08
N ARG A 11 7.99 8.53 -15.91
CA ARG A 11 9.42 8.23 -15.72
C ARG A 11 9.96 9.17 -14.66
N HIS A 12 10.12 8.66 -13.43
CA HIS A 12 10.98 9.31 -12.46
C HIS A 12 12.45 9.02 -12.82
N PRO A 13 13.31 10.03 -13.00
CA PRO A 13 14.74 9.80 -13.18
C PRO A 13 15.35 9.40 -11.83
N GLY A 14 15.78 8.15 -11.70
CA GLY A 14 16.42 7.63 -10.48
C GLY A 14 16.15 6.16 -10.18
N PHE A 15 15.14 5.55 -10.82
CA PHE A 15 14.86 4.12 -10.73
C PHE A 15 15.26 3.46 -12.05
N ASP A 16 16.35 2.71 -12.07
CA ASP A 16 16.69 1.92 -13.23
C ASP A 16 15.62 0.83 -13.43
N ALA A 17 14.95 0.87 -14.58
CA ALA A 17 13.95 -0.14 -14.97
C ALA A 17 14.52 -1.58 -14.95
N SER A 18 15.85 -1.73 -14.88
CA SER A 18 16.57 -3.00 -14.79
C SER A 18 16.56 -3.61 -13.38
N SER A 19 16.52 -2.81 -12.30
CA SER A 19 16.42 -3.33 -10.92
C SER A 19 14.98 -3.62 -10.49
N ALA A 20 13.99 -2.91 -11.03
CA ALA A 20 12.57 -3.18 -10.79
C ALA A 20 12.11 -4.55 -11.36
N ALA A 21 12.85 -5.08 -12.34
CA ALA A 21 12.56 -6.33 -13.02
C ALA A 21 13.23 -7.56 -12.38
N ARG A 22 13.53 -7.53 -11.06
CA ARG A 22 13.87 -8.74 -10.26
C ARG A 22 12.68 -9.23 -9.42
N TRP A 23 11.47 -9.02 -9.95
CA TRP A 23 10.19 -9.69 -9.68
C TRP A 23 10.00 -10.04 -8.20
N HIS A 24 9.33 -9.17 -7.46
CA HIS A 24 8.52 -9.61 -6.32
C HIS A 24 7.57 -10.71 -6.83
N ARG A 25 7.99 -11.97 -6.75
CA ARG A 25 7.22 -13.14 -7.22
C ARG A 25 6.02 -13.42 -6.33
N ALA A 26 6.12 -12.99 -5.08
CA ALA A 26 5.10 -13.04 -4.07
C ALA A 26 5.04 -11.70 -3.35
N LEU A 27 3.85 -11.36 -2.86
CA LEU A 27 3.67 -10.25 -1.95
C LEU A 27 4.03 -10.77 -0.55
N PRO A 28 4.91 -10.09 0.22
CA PRO A 28 5.18 -10.46 1.61
C PRO A 28 3.89 -10.58 2.42
N ASP A 29 3.84 -11.56 3.33
CA ASP A 29 2.60 -11.92 4.04
C ASP A 29 1.94 -10.73 4.74
N HIS A 30 2.72 -9.85 5.38
CA HIS A 30 2.19 -8.66 6.06
C HIS A 30 1.52 -7.67 5.09
N LEU A 31 2.08 -7.48 3.89
CA LEU A 31 1.47 -6.63 2.86
C LEU A 31 0.26 -7.30 2.21
N ALA A 32 0.28 -8.63 2.08
CA ALA A 32 -0.84 -9.39 1.58
C ALA A 32 -2.02 -9.38 2.56
N VAL A 33 -1.75 -9.54 3.86
CA VAL A 33 -2.76 -9.38 4.94
C VAL A 33 -3.34 -7.97 4.92
N LEU A 34 -2.51 -6.93 4.89
CA LEU A 34 -2.96 -5.54 4.79
C LEU A 34 -3.91 -5.32 3.59
N LEU A 35 -3.51 -5.81 2.41
CA LEU A 35 -4.29 -5.66 1.18
C LEU A 35 -5.64 -6.39 1.27
N ARG A 36 -5.65 -7.62 1.77
CA ARG A 36 -6.87 -8.42 1.92
C ARG A 36 -7.80 -7.82 2.97
N ASN A 37 -7.27 -7.35 4.10
CA ASN A 37 -8.07 -6.70 5.15
C ASN A 37 -8.69 -5.40 4.64
N ALA A 38 -7.93 -4.56 3.93
CA ALA A 38 -8.47 -3.34 3.34
C ALA A 38 -9.63 -3.64 2.39
N HIS A 39 -9.46 -4.68 1.56
CA HIS A 39 -10.50 -5.10 0.63
C HIS A 39 -11.72 -5.70 1.32
N ALA A 40 -11.53 -6.50 2.38
CA ALA A 40 -12.63 -7.03 3.18
C ALA A 40 -13.43 -5.91 3.85
N ASP A 41 -12.74 -4.97 4.50
CA ASP A 41 -13.35 -3.78 5.12
C ASP A 41 -14.15 -2.96 4.08
N GLU A 42 -13.63 -2.82 2.85
CA GLU A 42 -14.36 -2.18 1.76
C GLU A 42 -15.65 -2.91 1.41
N GLN A 43 -15.64 -4.25 1.35
CA GLN A 43 -16.84 -5.04 1.02
C GLN A 43 -17.90 -5.01 2.12
N GLU A 44 -17.48 -4.88 3.38
CA GLU A 44 -18.36 -4.89 4.55
C GLU A 44 -18.83 -3.48 4.96
N ALA A 45 -18.15 -2.43 4.50
CA ALA A 45 -18.48 -1.05 4.86
C ALA A 45 -19.87 -0.62 4.34
N LEU A 46 -20.64 0.00 5.23
CA LEU A 46 -21.99 0.50 4.93
C LEU A 46 -22.12 1.99 5.26
N GLY A 47 -23.06 2.65 4.56
CA GLY A 47 -23.46 4.02 4.85
C GLY A 47 -22.28 5.02 4.81
N PRO A 48 -22.08 5.85 5.86
CA PRO A 48 -21.03 6.87 5.89
C PRO A 48 -19.60 6.33 5.77
N HIS A 49 -19.35 5.08 6.16
CA HIS A 49 -18.01 4.48 6.17
C HIS A 49 -17.54 3.98 4.80
N LEU A 50 -18.46 3.74 3.88
CA LEU A 50 -18.17 3.19 2.55
C LEU A 50 -17.11 4.01 1.81
N ARG A 51 -17.24 5.34 1.81
CA ARG A 51 -16.29 6.22 1.12
C ARG A 51 -14.89 6.13 1.72
N ALA A 52 -14.78 6.04 3.04
CA ALA A 52 -13.50 5.97 3.73
C ALA A 52 -12.79 4.63 3.44
N ALA A 53 -13.49 3.51 3.60
CA ALA A 53 -12.94 2.18 3.30
C ALA A 53 -12.54 2.03 1.82
N TYR A 54 -13.37 2.58 0.91
CA TYR A 54 -13.05 2.64 -0.51
C TYR A 54 -11.76 3.41 -0.80
N LEU A 55 -11.60 4.60 -0.20
CA LEU A 55 -10.39 5.42 -0.39
C LEU A 55 -9.15 4.73 0.22
N LEU A 56 -9.27 4.16 1.41
CA LEU A 56 -8.19 3.46 2.09
C LEU A 56 -7.65 2.30 1.23
N THR A 57 -8.54 1.49 0.66
CA THR A 57 -8.15 0.40 -0.26
C THR A 57 -7.40 0.92 -1.48
N ARG A 58 -7.85 2.04 -2.07
CA ARG A 58 -7.17 2.66 -3.23
C ARG A 58 -5.77 3.17 -2.89
N GLN A 59 -5.59 3.70 -1.68
CA GLN A 59 -4.30 4.16 -1.15
C GLN A 59 -3.35 3.00 -0.88
N VAL A 60 -3.84 1.89 -0.31
CA VAL A 60 -3.06 0.65 -0.15
C VAL A 60 -2.63 0.10 -1.51
N ILE A 61 -3.54 0.02 -2.49
CA ILE A 61 -3.21 -0.40 -3.86
C ILE A 61 -2.12 0.51 -4.45
N SER A 62 -2.28 1.83 -4.33
CA SER A 62 -1.31 2.80 -4.82
C SER A 62 0.08 2.60 -4.19
N ALA A 63 0.14 2.40 -2.87
CA ALA A 63 1.37 2.14 -2.14
C ALA A 63 2.12 0.94 -2.69
N LEU A 64 1.42 -0.19 -2.88
CA LEU A 64 2.03 -1.43 -3.34
C LEU A 64 2.51 -1.31 -4.80
N LEU A 65 1.74 -0.65 -5.67
CA LEU A 65 2.18 -0.40 -7.05
C LEU A 65 3.44 0.47 -7.09
N ARG A 66 3.51 1.52 -6.26
CA ARG A 66 4.68 2.40 -6.18
C ARG A 66 5.91 1.72 -5.57
N ALA A 67 5.70 0.76 -4.67
CA ALA A 67 6.76 -0.09 -4.16
C ALA A 67 7.28 -1.13 -5.17
N GLY A 68 6.71 -1.18 -6.39
CA GLY A 68 7.17 -2.04 -7.47
C GLY A 68 6.44 -3.40 -7.56
N TYR A 69 5.39 -3.62 -6.76
CA TYR A 69 4.58 -4.83 -6.89
C TYR A 69 3.69 -4.74 -8.15
N PRO A 70 3.71 -5.72 -9.05
CA PRO A 70 2.96 -5.63 -10.30
C PRO A 70 1.46 -5.81 -10.06
N ALA A 71 0.62 -5.07 -10.80
CA ALA A 71 -0.84 -5.11 -10.65
C ALA A 71 -1.44 -6.53 -10.74
N ARG A 72 -0.86 -7.42 -11.55
CA ARG A 72 -1.29 -8.82 -11.66
C ARG A 72 -1.13 -9.62 -10.36
N LEU A 73 -0.12 -9.29 -9.56
CA LEU A 73 0.12 -9.94 -8.27
C LEU A 73 -0.95 -9.50 -7.26
N LEU A 74 -1.20 -8.19 -7.16
CA LEU A 74 -2.26 -7.66 -6.28
C LEU A 74 -3.65 -8.15 -6.70
N ALA A 75 -3.89 -8.27 -8.00
CA ALA A 75 -5.15 -8.77 -8.54
C ALA A 75 -5.39 -10.24 -8.18
N ALA A 76 -4.33 -11.06 -8.20
CA ALA A 76 -4.40 -12.46 -7.79
C ALA A 76 -4.74 -12.58 -6.28
N GLU A 77 -4.13 -11.76 -5.43
CA GLU A 77 -4.43 -11.72 -3.99
C GLU A 77 -5.90 -11.38 -3.68
N LEU A 78 -6.50 -10.54 -4.51
CA LEU A 78 -7.88 -10.07 -4.33
C LEU A 78 -8.91 -10.83 -5.19
N ALA A 79 -8.49 -11.81 -5.99
CA ALA A 79 -9.32 -12.51 -6.97
C ALA A 79 -10.08 -11.57 -7.94
N VAL A 80 -9.44 -10.46 -8.35
CA VAL A 80 -10.00 -9.48 -9.31
C VAL A 80 -9.18 -9.42 -10.60
N ARG A 81 -9.62 -8.61 -11.56
CA ARG A 81 -8.88 -8.35 -12.80
C ARG A 81 -7.74 -7.35 -12.56
N SER A 82 -6.65 -7.47 -13.29
CA SER A 82 -5.50 -6.57 -13.16
C SER A 82 -5.83 -5.11 -13.53
N GLU A 83 -6.79 -4.92 -14.44
CA GLU A 83 -7.32 -3.62 -14.87
C GLU A 83 -8.04 -2.91 -13.72
N THR A 84 -8.74 -3.67 -12.86
CA THR A 84 -9.39 -3.14 -11.65
C THR A 84 -8.34 -2.55 -10.71
N ILE A 85 -7.19 -3.19 -10.55
CA ILE A 85 -6.10 -2.66 -9.71
C ILE A 85 -5.56 -1.35 -10.28
N ARG A 86 -5.26 -1.32 -11.59
CA ARG A 86 -4.65 -0.12 -12.23
C ARG A 86 -5.57 1.10 -12.17
N THR A 87 -6.87 0.92 -12.37
CA THR A 87 -7.85 2.03 -12.38
C THR A 87 -8.23 2.54 -10.99
N ARG A 88 -7.99 1.73 -9.96
CA ARG A 88 -8.33 2.06 -8.57
C ARG A 88 -7.17 2.74 -7.81
N ALA A 89 -5.93 2.59 -8.25
CA ALA A 89 -4.78 3.19 -7.57
C ALA A 89 -4.96 4.71 -7.39
N GLN A 90 -4.85 5.19 -6.16
CA GLN A 90 -4.89 6.61 -5.83
C GLN A 90 -4.04 6.89 -4.60
N ALA A 91 -3.00 7.71 -4.76
CA ALA A 91 -2.16 8.12 -3.63
C ALA A 91 -2.91 9.04 -2.67
N GLY A 92 -2.47 9.06 -1.41
CA GLY A 92 -2.94 10.03 -0.44
C GLY A 92 -2.55 9.69 1.00
N TRP A 93 -3.08 10.48 1.91
CA TRP A 93 -2.84 10.35 3.35
C TRP A 93 -3.78 9.33 3.99
N MET A 94 -3.21 8.49 4.84
CA MET A 94 -3.88 7.41 5.58
C MET A 94 -3.65 7.61 7.08
N LEU A 95 -4.67 7.40 7.92
CA LEU A 95 -4.49 7.45 9.37
C LEU A 95 -3.62 6.29 9.85
N LEU A 96 -2.71 6.55 10.79
CA LEU A 96 -1.87 5.51 11.38
C LEU A 96 -2.70 4.42 12.06
N GLY A 97 -3.76 4.80 12.79
CA GLY A 97 -4.69 3.84 13.40
C GLY A 97 -5.35 2.89 12.39
N ASP A 98 -5.77 3.40 11.23
CA ASP A 98 -6.36 2.56 10.17
C ASP A 98 -5.32 1.58 9.58
N ILE A 99 -4.10 2.06 9.33
CA ILE A 99 -3.00 1.21 8.85
C ILE A 99 -2.67 0.12 9.88
N ALA A 100 -2.56 0.51 11.15
CA ALA A 100 -2.22 -0.38 12.25
C ALA A 100 -3.28 -1.49 12.41
N ALA A 101 -4.56 -1.11 12.38
CA ALA A 101 -5.69 -2.04 12.42
C ALA A 101 -5.65 -3.03 11.25
N LEU A 102 -5.47 -2.55 10.02
CA LEU A 102 -5.39 -3.40 8.83
C LEU A 102 -4.16 -4.32 8.84
N ALA A 103 -3.03 -3.85 9.34
CA ALA A 103 -1.78 -4.62 9.40
C ALA A 103 -1.70 -5.56 10.61
N GLY A 104 -2.62 -5.45 11.57
CA GLY A 104 -2.58 -6.22 12.82
C GLY A 104 -1.38 -5.88 13.70
N ILE A 105 -0.95 -4.62 13.68
CA ILE A 105 0.15 -4.12 14.52
C ILE A 105 -0.36 -3.03 15.46
N ASP A 106 0.39 -2.80 16.52
CA ASP A 106 0.13 -1.71 17.47
C ASP A 106 0.41 -0.35 16.82
N GLU A 107 -0.44 0.66 17.08
CA GLU A 107 -0.29 1.98 16.49
C GLU A 107 1.00 2.67 16.98
N ASP A 108 1.39 2.50 18.25
CA ASP A 108 2.64 3.05 18.76
C ASP A 108 3.85 2.37 18.10
N GLU A 109 3.75 1.07 17.79
CA GLU A 109 4.77 0.36 17.01
C GLU A 109 4.89 0.92 15.60
N LEU A 110 3.77 1.16 14.91
CA LEU A 110 3.79 1.78 13.60
C LEU A 110 4.40 3.19 13.64
N ALA A 111 4.04 4.00 14.64
CA ALA A 111 4.59 5.32 14.85
C ALA A 111 6.12 5.28 15.09
N ARG A 112 6.61 4.32 15.90
CA ARG A 112 8.05 4.11 16.10
C ARG A 112 8.78 3.75 14.81
N ARG A 113 8.18 2.91 13.96
CA ARG A 113 8.74 2.59 12.64
C ARG A 113 8.81 3.83 11.76
N CYS A 114 7.74 4.62 11.70
CA CYS A 114 7.76 5.89 10.95
C CYS A 114 8.92 6.80 11.37
N VAL A 115 9.16 6.96 12.68
CA VAL A 115 10.26 7.76 13.20
C VAL A 115 11.63 7.16 12.85
N ALA A 116 11.82 5.85 13.05
CA ALA A 116 13.07 5.16 12.78
C ALA A 116 13.48 5.24 11.29
N ASP A 117 12.50 5.19 10.40
CA ASP A 117 12.67 5.27 8.95
C ASP A 117 12.63 6.71 8.40
N GLY A 118 12.46 7.73 9.26
CA GLY A 118 12.37 9.12 8.87
C GLY A 118 11.19 9.45 7.95
N ALA A 119 10.09 8.71 8.05
CA ALA A 119 8.86 9.02 7.31
C ALA A 119 8.20 10.29 7.87
N VAL A 120 7.62 11.07 6.97
CA VAL A 120 6.83 12.26 7.33
C VAL A 120 5.46 11.81 7.80
N VAL A 121 5.12 12.17 9.04
CA VAL A 121 3.80 11.96 9.63
C VAL A 121 3.18 13.31 9.94
N GLU A 122 2.02 13.60 9.32
CA GLU A 122 1.27 14.85 9.50
C GLU A 122 -0.08 14.54 10.14
N ASP A 123 -0.39 15.15 11.28
CA ASP A 123 -1.66 14.95 12.01
C ASP A 123 -2.03 13.46 12.21
N GLY A 124 -1.04 12.63 12.54
CA GLY A 124 -1.23 11.18 12.70
C GLY A 124 -1.50 10.43 11.40
N ARG A 125 -1.08 10.98 10.26
CA ARG A 125 -1.26 10.37 8.94
C ARG A 125 0.08 10.08 8.26
N LEU A 126 0.13 8.96 7.57
CA LEU A 126 1.23 8.56 6.71
C LEU A 126 0.80 8.70 5.25
N HIS A 127 1.69 9.20 4.39
CA HIS A 127 1.44 9.21 2.96
C HIS A 127 1.60 7.79 2.38
N SER A 128 0.71 7.37 1.49
CA SER A 128 0.69 6.01 0.93
C SER A 128 2.01 5.56 0.30
N ASP A 129 2.84 6.51 -0.16
CA ASP A 129 4.13 6.20 -0.80
C ASP A 129 5.14 5.56 0.15
N ASP A 130 5.04 5.87 1.45
CA ASP A 130 5.94 5.37 2.47
C ASP A 130 5.45 4.06 3.09
N LEU A 131 4.18 3.72 2.92
CA LEU A 131 3.50 2.61 3.59
C LEU A 131 4.25 1.27 3.45
N ALA A 132 4.60 0.88 2.23
CA ALA A 132 5.23 -0.42 1.98
C ALA A 132 6.63 -0.50 2.60
N ARG A 133 7.37 0.61 2.59
CA ARG A 133 8.70 0.73 3.22
C ARG A 133 8.58 0.60 4.74
N ILE A 134 7.69 1.39 5.35
CA ILE A 134 7.46 1.39 6.81
C ILE A 134 6.99 0.03 7.33
N LEU A 135 6.05 -0.62 6.63
CA LEU A 135 5.55 -1.93 7.07
C LEU A 135 6.56 -3.06 6.86
N SER A 136 7.52 -2.88 5.96
CA SER A 136 8.60 -3.85 5.72
C SER A 136 9.85 -3.58 6.58
N ALA A 137 9.88 -2.46 7.31
CA ALA A 137 10.94 -2.18 8.28
C ALA A 137 10.91 -3.21 9.42
N PRO A 138 12.07 -3.58 9.98
CA PRO A 138 12.14 -4.48 11.12
C PRO A 138 11.33 -3.92 12.30
N ALA A 139 10.72 -4.81 13.08
CA ALA A 139 10.04 -4.40 14.31
C ALA A 139 11.03 -3.64 15.21
N THR A 140 10.60 -2.50 15.74
CA THR A 140 11.42 -1.76 16.69
C THR A 140 11.41 -2.53 18.01
N THR A 141 12.52 -3.15 18.39
CA THR A 141 12.64 -3.78 19.71
C THR A 141 12.36 -2.73 20.76
N ARG A 142 11.40 -3.02 21.65
CA ARG A 142 11.12 -2.22 22.84
C ARG A 142 12.29 -2.44 23.79
N ASP A 143 13.39 -1.73 23.57
CA ASP A 143 14.54 -1.81 24.47
C ASP A 143 14.07 -1.42 25.88
N GLY A 144 14.34 -2.35 26.80
CA GLY A 144 13.72 -2.42 28.11
C GLY A 144 13.92 -1.16 28.96
N ARG A 145 12.87 -0.83 29.71
CA ARG A 145 12.98 -0.16 31.00
C ARG A 145 12.57 -1.12 32.10
#